data_AF-A0A542K943-F1
#
_entry.id   AF-A0A542K943-F1
#
_cell.length_a   1.000
_cell.length_b   1.000
_cell.length_c   1.000
_cell.angle_alpha   90.00
_cell.angle_beta   90.00
_cell.angle_gamma   90.00
#
_symmetry.space_group_name_H-M   'P 1'
#
loop_
_entity.id
_entity.type
_entity.pdbx_description
1 polymer ?
#
loop_
_entity_poly.entity_id
_entity_poly.type
_entity_poly.pdbx_seq_one_letter_code
_entity_poly.pdbx_strand_id
1 'polypeptide(L)'
;MCISTGEAAFSGTIVYCGRQHHPVHGLIHVLGYQNTAVNLADGPNAMLLHLPTAQLTPGHFLSAGRTGDVLHRMVAAVEPVAAAADDIAWMGAEPQAVQVFDHDVYTVLLATDPTAIPTALRQVPVHRRPDLDPGLLRFYADHFPDHAIAVCCFDNADAQRAKPLLLWFPPLDPDQLTVPALDSHTGTAPDLDAAVTVDHWVLFSTDQAPADWGEPVDYPSNMRHSLRAFLPSAVMGRYYDQGQTLPNGDFAISHRSLLAGDLDSIGRRQPTRRR
;
A
#
# COMPACT_ATOMS: atom_id res chain seq x y z
N MET A 1 -6.16 6.21 -6.54
CA MET A 1 -4.92 5.42 -6.71
C MET A 1 -4.00 5.78 -5.57
N CYS A 2 -2.79 6.30 -5.78
CA CYS A 2 -1.95 6.83 -4.70
C CYS A 2 -1.68 8.33 -4.89
N ILE A 3 -0.98 8.95 -3.93
CA ILE A 3 -0.50 10.33 -4.09
C ILE A 3 0.95 10.31 -4.60
N SER A 4 1.27 11.15 -5.58
CA SER A 4 2.65 11.34 -6.08
C SER A 4 3.23 12.72 -5.75
N THR A 5 4.56 12.85 -5.79
CA THR A 5 5.28 14.11 -5.53
C THR A 5 5.44 15.02 -6.75
N GLY A 6 5.19 14.48 -7.95
CA GLY A 6 5.15 15.21 -9.22
C GLY A 6 4.17 14.56 -10.19
N GLU A 7 4.05 15.13 -11.40
CA GLU A 7 3.08 14.67 -12.40
C GLU A 7 3.28 13.19 -12.77
N ALA A 8 2.21 12.41 -12.73
CA ALA A 8 2.24 10.96 -12.97
C ALA A 8 0.92 10.44 -13.55
N ALA A 9 0.98 9.24 -14.13
CA ALA A 9 -0.19 8.41 -14.36
C ALA A 9 0.03 7.04 -13.69
N PHE A 10 -1.00 6.53 -13.02
CA PHE A 10 -1.03 5.18 -12.48
C PHE A 10 -2.15 4.38 -13.14
N SER A 11 -2.04 3.06 -13.15
CA SER A 11 -3.07 2.14 -13.67
C SER A 11 -2.90 0.73 -13.12
N GLY A 12 -3.93 -0.11 -13.26
CA GLY A 12 -3.95 -1.50 -12.82
C GLY A 12 -3.59 -1.66 -11.34
N THR A 13 -4.22 -0.86 -10.47
CA THR A 13 -3.88 -0.86 -9.04
C THR A 13 -4.45 -2.10 -8.37
N ILE A 14 -3.61 -2.86 -7.65
CA ILE A 14 -4.03 -3.97 -6.79
C ILE A 14 -3.68 -3.59 -5.35
N VAL A 15 -4.71 -3.52 -4.51
CA VAL A 15 -4.58 -3.23 -3.08
C VAL A 15 -5.22 -4.33 -2.25
N TYR A 16 -4.50 -4.75 -1.21
CA TYR A 16 -4.86 -5.85 -0.33
C TYR A 16 -4.68 -5.46 1.14
N CYS A 17 -5.68 -5.71 2.00
CA CYS A 17 -5.49 -5.68 3.46
C CYS A 17 -6.00 -6.97 4.11
N GLY A 18 -5.12 -7.72 4.79
CA GLY A 18 -5.49 -8.89 5.57
C GLY A 18 -5.31 -8.69 7.07
N ARG A 19 -6.24 -9.16 7.89
CA ARG A 19 -6.19 -9.11 9.37
C ARG A 19 -5.96 -10.50 9.96
N GLN A 20 -4.87 -10.68 10.72
CA GLN A 20 -4.53 -12.00 11.28
C GLN A 20 -3.77 -11.95 12.61
N HIS A 21 -3.91 -13.02 13.40
CA HIS A 21 -3.10 -13.28 14.60
C HIS A 21 -1.81 -14.01 14.20
N HIS A 22 -0.74 -13.26 13.94
CA HIS A 22 0.57 -13.84 13.66
C HIS A 22 1.20 -14.39 14.95
N PRO A 23 1.70 -15.65 14.99
CA PRO A 23 2.12 -16.32 16.23
C PRO A 23 3.27 -15.65 16.98
N VAL A 24 4.01 -14.73 16.34
CA VAL A 24 5.12 -13.97 16.95
C VAL A 24 4.76 -12.49 17.19
N HIS A 25 3.72 -11.95 16.54
CA HIS A 25 3.43 -10.51 16.52
C HIS A 25 2.04 -10.14 17.06
N GLY A 26 1.21 -11.13 17.41
CA GLY A 26 -0.17 -10.90 17.82
C GLY A 26 -1.05 -10.49 16.65
N LEU A 27 -2.08 -9.69 16.92
CA LEU A 27 -2.98 -9.18 15.90
C LEU A 27 -2.28 -8.12 15.04
N ILE A 28 -2.15 -8.41 13.75
CA ILE A 28 -1.53 -7.55 12.74
C ILE A 28 -2.46 -7.35 11.54
N HIS A 29 -2.32 -6.23 10.87
CA HIS A 29 -2.75 -6.08 9.48
C HIS A 29 -1.55 -6.31 8.55
N VAL A 30 -1.80 -6.84 7.35
CA VAL A 30 -0.83 -6.97 6.27
C VAL A 30 -1.38 -6.22 5.07
N LEU A 31 -0.65 -5.20 4.64
CA LEU A 31 -0.97 -4.42 3.44
C LEU A 31 -0.15 -4.94 2.26
N GLY A 32 -0.80 -5.09 1.12
CA GLY A 32 -0.17 -5.24 -0.18
C GLY A 32 -0.60 -4.10 -1.10
N TYR A 33 0.35 -3.51 -1.82
CA TYR A 33 0.11 -2.43 -2.77
C TYR A 33 0.94 -2.66 -4.04
N GLN A 34 0.30 -2.62 -5.22
CA GLN A 34 0.96 -2.68 -6.52
C GLN A 34 0.18 -1.82 -7.52
N ASN A 35 0.87 -1.12 -8.41
CA ASN A 35 0.28 -0.49 -9.59
C ASN A 35 1.34 -0.40 -10.69
N THR A 36 0.91 -0.07 -11.91
CA THR A 36 1.82 0.40 -12.96
C THR A 36 1.97 1.91 -12.82
N ALA A 37 3.20 2.40 -12.76
CA ALA A 37 3.52 3.82 -12.63
C ALA A 37 4.20 4.36 -13.89
N VAL A 38 3.70 5.49 -14.40
CA VAL A 38 4.33 6.28 -15.46
C VAL A 38 4.63 7.65 -14.88
N ASN A 39 5.91 7.99 -14.71
CA ASN A 39 6.29 9.34 -14.35
C ASN A 39 6.12 10.27 -15.57
N LEU A 40 5.45 11.40 -15.37
CA LEU A 40 5.25 12.43 -16.40
C LEU A 40 6.09 13.69 -16.12
N ALA A 41 6.69 13.81 -14.93
CA ALA A 41 7.60 14.88 -14.59
C ALA A 41 8.99 14.74 -15.27
N ASP A 42 9.64 15.88 -15.53
CA ASP A 42 11.01 15.99 -16.07
C ASP A 42 12.12 15.44 -15.14
N GLY A 43 11.77 14.95 -13.95
CA GLY A 43 12.71 14.52 -12.92
C GLY A 43 12.12 13.46 -11.98
N PRO A 44 12.88 13.01 -10.96
CA PRO A 44 12.45 11.97 -10.03
C PRO A 44 11.14 12.27 -9.31
N ASN A 45 10.41 11.21 -8.99
CA ASN A 45 9.08 11.26 -8.39
C ASN A 45 9.03 10.23 -7.24
N ALA A 46 8.02 10.33 -6.38
CA ALA A 46 7.78 9.32 -5.34
C ALA A 46 6.30 9.07 -5.16
N MET A 47 5.96 7.84 -4.80
CA MET A 47 4.63 7.46 -4.31
C MET A 47 4.60 7.65 -2.79
N LEU A 48 3.53 8.26 -2.26
CA LEU A 48 3.31 8.39 -0.83
C LEU A 48 2.17 7.47 -0.39
N LEU A 49 2.40 6.73 0.69
CA LEU A 49 1.42 5.86 1.34
C LEU A 49 1.36 6.19 2.83
N HIS A 50 0.20 6.64 3.30
CA HIS A 50 -0.16 6.70 4.72
C HIS A 50 -0.60 5.32 5.18
N LEU A 51 -0.11 4.89 6.33
CA LEU A 51 -0.29 3.53 6.82
C LEU A 51 -0.95 3.59 8.20
N PRO A 52 -2.08 2.89 8.45
CA PRO A 52 -2.86 3.01 9.67
C PRO A 52 -2.20 2.27 10.85
N THR A 53 -1.01 2.75 11.23
CA THR A 53 -0.18 2.33 12.36
C THR A 53 0.67 3.50 12.82
N ALA A 54 0.86 3.65 14.14
CA ALA A 54 1.85 4.57 14.70
C ALA A 54 3.26 3.96 14.78
N GLN A 55 3.44 2.69 14.38
CA GLN A 55 4.70 1.95 14.54
C GLN A 55 5.05 1.19 13.25
N LEU A 56 5.98 1.75 12.47
CA LEU A 56 6.55 1.07 11.31
C LEU A 56 8.08 1.20 11.29
N THR A 57 8.75 0.12 10.87
CA THR A 57 10.21 0.03 10.71
C THR A 57 10.54 -0.71 9.40
N PRO A 58 11.80 -0.68 8.89
CA PRO A 58 12.19 -1.51 7.75
C PRO A 58 11.94 -3.01 7.96
N GLY A 59 11.99 -3.51 9.20
CA GLY A 59 11.66 -4.90 9.55
C GLY A 59 10.19 -5.29 9.37
N HIS A 60 9.32 -4.32 9.11
CA HIS A 60 7.90 -4.53 8.81
C HIS A 60 7.65 -4.77 7.31
N PHE A 61 8.62 -4.48 6.45
CA PHE A 61 8.51 -4.69 5.00
C PHE A 61 8.83 -6.14 4.65
N LEU A 62 7.90 -6.79 3.96
CA LEU A 62 8.01 -8.17 3.52
C LEU A 62 8.59 -8.20 2.11
N SER A 63 9.74 -8.85 1.92
CA SER A 63 10.26 -9.03 0.56
C SER A 63 9.40 -10.06 -0.18
N ALA A 64 8.81 -9.67 -1.32
CA ALA A 64 8.13 -10.61 -2.23
C ALA A 64 9.06 -11.74 -2.71
N GLY A 65 10.37 -11.46 -2.87
CA GLY A 65 11.35 -12.47 -3.27
C GLY A 65 10.99 -13.11 -4.61
N ARG A 66 11.06 -14.45 -4.68
CA ARG A 66 10.68 -15.30 -5.83
C ARG A 66 9.22 -15.16 -6.29
N THR A 67 8.43 -14.33 -5.62
CA THR A 67 6.96 -14.36 -5.71
C THR A 67 6.44 -12.92 -5.84
N GLY A 68 6.97 -12.18 -6.83
CA GLY A 68 6.47 -10.87 -7.24
C GLY A 68 5.01 -10.88 -7.74
N ASP A 69 4.44 -12.07 -7.94
CA ASP A 69 3.07 -12.34 -8.34
C ASP A 69 2.09 -12.53 -7.16
N VAL A 70 2.52 -12.34 -5.91
CA VAL A 70 1.67 -12.55 -4.72
C VAL A 70 0.30 -11.86 -4.80
N LEU A 71 0.24 -10.62 -5.28
CA LEU A 71 -1.04 -9.90 -5.41
C LEU A 71 -1.83 -10.29 -6.66
N HIS A 72 -1.13 -10.59 -7.77
CA HIS A 72 -1.76 -11.14 -8.98
C HIS A 72 -2.39 -12.53 -8.71
N ARG A 73 -1.83 -13.34 -7.81
CA ARG A 73 -2.43 -14.60 -7.33
C ARG A 73 -3.70 -14.38 -6.52
N MET A 74 -3.76 -13.32 -5.70
CA MET A 74 -4.97 -12.97 -4.97
C MET A 74 -6.08 -12.48 -5.92
N VAL A 75 -5.71 -11.72 -6.97
CA VAL A 75 -6.65 -11.34 -8.05
C VAL A 75 -7.14 -12.60 -8.80
N ALA A 76 -6.23 -13.47 -9.25
CA ALA A 76 -6.55 -14.70 -9.97
C ALA A 76 -7.30 -15.76 -9.14
N ALA A 77 -7.52 -15.54 -7.84
CA ALA A 77 -8.47 -16.32 -7.05
C ALA A 77 -9.92 -15.81 -7.22
N VAL A 78 -10.11 -14.50 -7.37
CA VAL A 78 -11.42 -13.84 -7.54
C VAL A 78 -11.75 -13.49 -9.01
N GLU A 79 -10.82 -13.67 -9.94
CA GLU A 79 -10.95 -13.36 -11.37
C GLU A 79 -10.71 -14.60 -12.27
N PRO A 80 -11.49 -14.79 -13.35
CA PRO A 80 -11.19 -15.78 -14.40
C PRO A 80 -9.79 -15.57 -15.03
N VAL A 81 -8.94 -16.59 -14.95
CA VAL A 81 -7.47 -16.49 -14.82
C VAL A 81 -6.66 -16.11 -16.07
N ALA A 82 -5.64 -15.24 -15.88
CA ALA A 82 -4.32 -15.24 -16.55
C ALA A 82 -3.22 -14.67 -15.60
N ALA A 83 -1.93 -15.05 -15.73
CA ALA A 83 -0.87 -14.72 -14.72
C ALA A 83 0.61 -14.63 -15.24
N ALA A 84 1.51 -13.97 -14.47
CA ALA A 84 2.99 -13.79 -14.68
C ALA A 84 3.77 -13.61 -13.34
N ALA A 85 5.14 -13.54 -13.27
CA ALA A 85 5.97 -13.94 -12.08
C ALA A 85 7.34 -13.23 -11.74
N ASP A 86 7.97 -13.58 -10.57
CA ASP A 86 9.42 -13.46 -10.08
C ASP A 86 10.07 -12.04 -9.83
N ASP A 87 11.25 -11.76 -9.19
CA ASP A 87 12.20 -12.44 -8.25
C ASP A 87 13.02 -11.45 -7.33
N ILE A 88 13.49 -11.88 -6.14
CA ILE A 88 14.53 -11.30 -5.20
C ILE A 88 14.14 -10.19 -4.17
N ALA A 89 14.94 -10.09 -3.08
CA ALA A 89 14.78 -9.46 -1.74
C ALA A 89 16.11 -8.82 -1.22
N TRP A 90 16.16 -8.12 -0.06
CA TRP A 90 17.30 -8.10 0.94
C TRP A 90 16.93 -7.38 2.29
N MET A 91 17.90 -7.05 3.17
CA MET A 91 17.72 -6.72 4.62
C MET A 91 17.95 -5.24 5.04
N GLY A 92 17.45 -4.83 6.22
CA GLY A 92 17.52 -3.46 6.78
C GLY A 92 18.42 -3.25 8.03
N ALA A 93 18.24 -2.11 8.74
CA ALA A 93 19.13 -1.60 9.80
C ALA A 93 18.42 -0.90 11.00
N GLU A 94 19.21 -0.47 11.99
CA GLU A 94 18.83 0.14 13.29
C GLU A 94 18.08 1.50 13.19
N PRO A 95 17.29 1.89 14.22
CA PRO A 95 16.28 2.95 14.10
C PRO A 95 16.80 4.39 14.16
N GLN A 96 16.21 5.25 13.33
CA GLN A 96 16.28 6.72 13.39
C GLN A 96 14.85 7.31 13.33
N ALA A 97 14.69 8.60 13.63
CA ALA A 97 13.38 9.29 13.60
C ALA A 97 12.73 9.33 12.19
N VAL A 98 13.54 9.27 11.14
CA VAL A 98 13.13 8.90 9.79
C VAL A 98 14.10 7.83 9.30
N GLN A 99 13.58 6.71 8.81
CA GLN A 99 14.39 5.58 8.36
C GLN A 99 14.44 5.59 6.82
N VAL A 100 15.64 5.54 6.25
CA VAL A 100 15.86 5.56 4.79
C VAL A 100 16.53 4.26 4.37
N PHE A 101 15.92 3.52 3.45
CA PHE A 101 16.37 2.20 2.99
C PHE A 101 15.88 1.91 1.57
N ASP A 102 16.61 1.10 0.82
CA ASP A 102 16.14 0.66 -0.50
C ASP A 102 15.19 -0.55 -0.37
N HIS A 103 14.11 -0.53 -1.14
CA HIS A 103 13.15 -1.63 -1.26
C HIS A 103 12.78 -1.84 -2.73
N ASP A 104 13.25 -2.95 -3.30
CA ASP A 104 13.12 -3.27 -4.72
C ASP A 104 13.69 -2.14 -5.61
N VAL A 105 12.86 -1.45 -6.41
CA VAL A 105 13.29 -0.31 -7.23
C VAL A 105 13.29 1.03 -6.48
N TYR A 106 12.68 1.10 -5.30
CA TYR A 106 12.49 2.35 -4.57
C TYR A 106 13.61 2.62 -3.55
N THR A 107 13.95 3.88 -3.35
CA THR A 107 14.55 4.35 -2.09
C THR A 107 13.42 4.87 -1.20
N VAL A 108 13.11 4.14 -0.13
CA VAL A 108 11.98 4.43 0.77
C VAL A 108 12.43 5.28 1.95
N LEU A 109 11.71 6.37 2.22
CA LEU A 109 11.75 7.07 3.50
C LEU A 109 10.53 6.71 4.32
N LEU A 110 10.74 6.47 5.61
CA LEU A 110 9.68 6.11 6.54
C LEU A 110 9.71 7.00 7.78
N ALA A 111 8.63 7.75 8.00
CA ALA A 111 8.50 8.71 9.08
C ALA A 111 7.16 8.55 9.83
N THR A 112 7.16 8.79 11.14
CA THR A 112 5.95 8.98 11.95
C THR A 112 5.58 10.46 12.13
N ASP A 113 6.41 11.36 11.62
CA ASP A 113 6.16 12.80 11.50
C ASP A 113 6.50 13.24 10.06
N PRO A 114 5.51 13.62 9.22
CA PRO A 114 5.78 14.01 7.84
C PRO A 114 6.60 15.30 7.73
N THR A 115 6.65 16.14 8.78
CA THR A 115 7.45 17.38 8.76
C THR A 115 8.96 17.12 8.85
N ALA A 116 9.37 15.92 9.28
CA ALA A 116 10.78 15.50 9.31
C ALA A 116 11.33 15.08 7.93
N ILE A 117 10.44 14.72 6.99
CA ILE A 117 10.80 14.12 5.68
C ILE A 117 11.76 15.01 4.86
N PRO A 118 11.58 16.34 4.71
CA PRO A 118 12.49 17.19 3.92
C PRO A 118 13.95 17.18 4.37
N THR A 119 14.20 16.89 5.66
CA THR A 119 15.57 16.74 6.17
C THR A 119 16.17 15.38 5.85
N ALA A 120 15.36 14.32 5.93
CA ALA A 120 15.79 12.97 5.57
C ALA A 120 15.96 12.78 4.06
N LEU A 121 15.21 13.52 3.23
CA LEU A 121 15.27 13.50 1.77
C LEU A 121 16.68 13.76 1.21
N ARG A 122 17.54 14.46 1.97
CA ARG A 122 18.96 14.66 1.63
C ARG A 122 19.80 13.38 1.62
N GLN A 123 19.30 12.27 2.17
CA GLN A 123 19.94 10.95 2.14
C GLN A 123 19.62 10.16 0.87
N VAL A 124 18.52 10.47 0.16
CA VAL A 124 18.13 9.80 -1.10
C VAL A 124 19.16 10.11 -2.19
N PRO A 125 19.57 9.15 -3.04
CA PRO A 125 20.42 9.41 -4.21
C PRO A 125 19.84 10.52 -5.10
N VAL A 126 20.68 11.46 -5.54
CA VAL A 126 20.22 12.70 -6.22
C VAL A 126 19.35 12.43 -7.45
N HIS A 127 19.62 11.36 -8.21
CA HIS A 127 18.84 10.99 -9.39
C HIS A 127 17.44 10.42 -9.09
N ARG A 128 17.21 9.92 -7.86
CA ARG A 128 15.91 9.44 -7.34
C ARG A 128 15.24 10.42 -6.38
N ARG A 129 15.80 11.61 -6.16
CA ARG A 129 15.35 12.54 -5.11
C ARG A 129 14.29 13.51 -5.65
N PRO A 130 12.98 13.30 -5.39
CA PRO A 130 11.96 14.24 -5.83
C PRO A 130 12.09 15.60 -5.12
N ASP A 131 11.37 16.60 -5.62
CA ASP A 131 10.98 17.74 -4.80
C ASP A 131 9.73 17.38 -3.96
N LEU A 132 9.48 18.09 -2.86
CA LEU A 132 8.34 17.83 -1.97
C LEU A 132 7.59 19.13 -1.66
N ASP A 133 6.37 19.25 -2.18
CA ASP A 133 5.46 20.34 -1.83
C ASP A 133 5.23 20.42 -0.32
N PRO A 134 5.52 21.56 0.35
CA PRO A 134 5.18 21.75 1.75
C PRO A 134 3.67 21.68 2.03
N GLY A 135 2.81 21.95 1.05
CA GLY A 135 1.36 21.78 1.14
C GLY A 135 0.96 20.31 1.31
N LEU A 136 1.51 19.41 0.49
CA LEU A 136 1.33 17.96 0.57
C LEU A 136 1.82 17.39 1.91
N LEU A 137 2.99 17.80 2.39
CA LEU A 137 3.49 17.36 3.70
C LEU A 137 2.63 17.87 4.85
N ARG A 138 2.12 19.10 4.75
CA ARG A 138 1.15 19.64 5.70
C ARG A 138 -0.17 18.90 5.65
N PHE A 139 -0.67 18.52 4.47
CA PHE A 139 -1.88 17.71 4.35
C PHE A 139 -1.75 16.41 5.15
N TYR A 140 -0.63 15.69 5.04
CA TYR A 140 -0.37 14.50 5.86
C TYR A 140 -0.32 14.82 7.37
N ALA A 141 0.26 15.94 7.79
CA ALA A 141 0.26 16.35 9.20
C ALA A 141 -1.15 16.70 9.74
N ASP A 142 -1.96 17.40 8.94
CA ASP A 142 -3.30 17.85 9.31
C ASP A 142 -4.35 16.70 9.29
N HIS A 143 -4.17 15.67 8.43
CA HIS A 143 -5.15 14.61 8.17
C HIS A 143 -4.72 13.18 8.59
N PHE A 144 -3.42 12.90 8.69
CA PHE A 144 -2.88 11.59 9.06
C PHE A 144 -1.88 11.64 10.24
N PRO A 145 -2.14 12.41 11.32
CA PRO A 145 -1.16 12.74 12.35
C PRO A 145 -0.69 11.56 13.21
N ASP A 146 -1.47 10.48 13.27
CA ASP A 146 -1.16 9.29 14.07
C ASP A 146 -0.74 8.08 13.17
N HIS A 147 -0.50 8.31 11.87
CA HIS A 147 -0.10 7.31 10.88
C HIS A 147 1.39 7.41 10.53
N ALA A 148 2.02 6.27 10.22
CA ALA A 148 3.31 6.23 9.55
C ALA A 148 3.16 6.57 8.05
N ILE A 149 4.04 7.42 7.52
CA ILE A 149 4.09 7.79 6.11
C ILE A 149 5.31 7.14 5.46
N ALA A 150 5.08 6.34 4.43
CA ALA A 150 6.12 5.82 3.54
C ALA A 150 6.18 6.66 2.25
N VAL A 151 7.36 7.14 1.90
CA VAL A 151 7.65 7.86 0.65
C VAL A 151 8.60 6.99 -0.19
N CYS A 152 8.07 6.38 -1.24
CA CYS A 152 8.77 5.45 -2.11
C CYS A 152 9.32 6.20 -3.33
N CYS A 153 10.58 6.65 -3.28
CA CYS A 153 11.21 7.47 -4.32
C CYS A 153 11.79 6.62 -5.47
N PHE A 154 11.60 7.04 -6.72
CA PHE A 154 11.99 6.33 -7.94
C PHE A 154 12.40 7.29 -9.07
N ASP A 155 13.00 6.73 -10.13
CA ASP A 155 13.21 7.41 -11.42
C ASP A 155 12.47 6.72 -12.60
N ASN A 156 12.59 7.29 -13.79
CA ASN A 156 11.82 6.90 -14.97
C ASN A 156 12.21 5.51 -15.53
N ALA A 157 13.39 4.97 -15.17
CA ALA A 157 13.81 3.62 -15.53
C ALA A 157 13.36 2.57 -14.50
N ASP A 158 13.21 2.99 -13.24
CA ASP A 158 12.74 2.16 -12.13
C ASP A 158 11.23 1.87 -12.19
N ALA A 159 10.42 2.86 -12.56
CA ALA A 159 8.95 2.83 -12.45
C ALA A 159 8.26 1.61 -13.12
N GLN A 160 8.80 1.14 -14.25
CA GLN A 160 8.25 0.00 -15.01
C GLN A 160 8.60 -1.39 -14.44
N ARG A 161 9.32 -1.45 -13.30
CA ARG A 161 9.87 -2.69 -12.73
C ARG A 161 9.44 -2.97 -11.29
N ALA A 162 8.63 -2.11 -10.69
CA ALA A 162 8.23 -2.21 -9.30
C ALA A 162 7.46 -3.51 -8.98
N LYS A 163 7.97 -4.27 -8.01
CA LYS A 163 7.25 -5.38 -7.38
C LYS A 163 6.12 -4.87 -6.46
N PRO A 164 5.15 -5.74 -6.09
CA PRO A 164 4.21 -5.42 -5.03
C PRO A 164 4.96 -5.07 -3.73
N LEU A 165 4.63 -3.89 -3.18
CA LEU A 165 5.04 -3.49 -1.84
C LEU A 165 4.20 -4.28 -0.83
N LEU A 166 4.85 -5.15 -0.05
CA LEU A 166 4.21 -5.95 0.98
C LEU A 166 4.75 -5.52 2.36
N LEU A 167 3.88 -5.36 3.35
CA LEU A 167 4.26 -4.96 4.70
C LEU A 167 3.23 -5.40 5.75
N TRP A 168 3.67 -5.55 7.00
CA TRP A 168 2.82 -5.89 8.14
C TRP A 168 2.92 -4.86 9.27
N PHE A 169 1.86 -4.67 10.06
CA PHE A 169 1.89 -3.73 11.17
C PHE A 169 0.80 -4.00 12.23
N PRO A 170 1.02 -3.58 13.49
CA PRO A 170 -0.07 -3.44 14.45
C PRO A 170 -0.98 -2.27 14.01
N PRO A 171 -2.30 -2.49 13.81
CA PRO A 171 -3.20 -1.46 13.30
C PRO A 171 -3.61 -0.44 14.37
N LEU A 172 -3.96 0.78 13.95
CA LEU A 172 -4.60 1.81 14.80
C LEU A 172 -6.03 1.41 15.20
N ASP A 173 -6.77 0.82 14.27
CA ASP A 173 -8.10 0.25 14.49
C ASP A 173 -8.09 -1.20 13.99
N PRO A 174 -8.14 -2.21 14.89
CA PRO A 174 -8.10 -3.61 14.48
C PRO A 174 -9.39 -4.08 13.81
N ASP A 175 -10.50 -3.35 13.90
CA ASP A 175 -11.78 -3.78 13.34
C ASP A 175 -12.15 -3.03 12.04
N GLN A 176 -11.21 -2.25 11.49
CA GLN A 176 -11.32 -1.55 10.20
C GLN A 176 -10.13 -1.87 9.28
N LEU A 177 -10.37 -2.69 8.26
CA LEU A 177 -9.38 -2.96 7.23
C LEU A 177 -9.45 -1.84 6.18
N THR A 178 -8.39 -1.05 6.07
CA THR A 178 -8.29 0.10 5.16
C THR A 178 -7.09 -0.06 4.24
N VAL A 179 -7.27 0.19 2.95
CA VAL A 179 -6.19 0.23 1.94
C VAL A 179 -6.04 1.65 1.39
N PRO A 180 -4.81 2.21 1.33
CA PRO A 180 -4.59 3.55 0.77
C PRO A 180 -5.08 3.62 -0.68
N ALA A 181 -5.97 4.57 -0.96
CA ALA A 181 -6.55 4.76 -2.29
C ALA A 181 -6.88 6.23 -2.64
N LEU A 182 -6.48 7.17 -1.76
CA LEU A 182 -6.47 8.62 -2.03
C LEU A 182 -5.67 8.95 -3.30
N ASP A 183 -6.25 9.82 -4.11
CA ASP A 183 -5.79 10.15 -5.45
C ASP A 183 -5.27 11.59 -5.50
N SER A 184 -4.02 11.76 -5.94
CA SER A 184 -3.49 13.03 -6.44
C SER A 184 -2.23 12.74 -7.24
N HIS A 185 -2.21 13.13 -8.52
CA HIS A 185 -1.08 12.84 -9.41
C HIS A 185 -0.40 14.12 -9.92
N THR A 186 -0.50 15.21 -9.16
CA THR A 186 -0.04 16.56 -9.52
C THR A 186 1.20 17.02 -8.77
N GLY A 187 1.65 16.25 -7.75
CA GLY A 187 2.63 16.71 -6.77
C GLY A 187 2.07 17.56 -5.63
N THR A 188 0.77 17.89 -5.63
CA THR A 188 0.12 18.69 -4.58
C THR A 188 -0.75 17.84 -3.66
N ALA A 189 -1.14 18.40 -2.52
CA ALA A 189 -2.18 17.84 -1.67
C ALA A 189 -3.45 17.46 -2.46
N PRO A 190 -4.11 16.34 -2.13
CA PRO A 190 -5.31 15.87 -2.83
C PRO A 190 -6.51 16.79 -2.57
N ASP A 191 -7.34 16.97 -3.61
CA ASP A 191 -8.70 17.47 -3.42
C ASP A 191 -9.57 16.34 -2.88
N LEU A 192 -10.09 16.50 -1.65
CA LEU A 192 -10.94 15.50 -1.00
C LEU A 192 -12.38 15.52 -1.52
N ASP A 193 -12.86 16.66 -2.05
CA ASP A 193 -14.21 16.81 -2.58
C ASP A 193 -14.31 16.36 -4.05
N ALA A 194 -13.17 16.05 -4.69
CA ALA A 194 -13.11 15.53 -6.04
C ALA A 194 -13.76 14.13 -6.18
N ALA A 195 -14.45 13.93 -7.30
CA ALA A 195 -14.84 12.62 -7.79
C ALA A 195 -13.75 12.10 -8.74
N VAL A 196 -13.11 10.99 -8.40
CA VAL A 196 -11.91 10.47 -9.06
C VAL A 196 -12.21 9.15 -9.76
N THR A 197 -11.63 8.94 -10.94
CA THR A 197 -11.72 7.67 -11.68
C THR A 197 -10.98 6.56 -10.93
N VAL A 198 -11.51 5.34 -10.97
CA VAL A 198 -10.92 4.20 -10.27
C VAL A 198 -10.47 3.09 -11.22
N ASP A 199 -9.36 2.46 -10.89
CA ASP A 199 -8.79 1.30 -11.56
C ASP A 199 -8.14 0.41 -10.50
N HIS A 200 -8.99 -0.24 -9.70
CA HIS A 200 -8.57 -0.89 -8.45
C HIS A 200 -9.16 -2.29 -8.29
N TRP A 201 -8.30 -3.30 -8.20
CA TRP A 201 -8.61 -4.53 -7.48
C TRP A 201 -8.47 -4.26 -5.98
N VAL A 202 -9.57 -4.39 -5.24
CA VAL A 202 -9.63 -4.17 -3.80
C VAL A 202 -9.91 -5.49 -3.10
N LEU A 203 -8.93 -5.98 -2.36
CA LEU A 203 -8.88 -7.33 -1.80
C LEU A 203 -8.73 -7.29 -0.27
N PHE A 204 -9.35 -8.23 0.42
CA PHE A 204 -9.34 -8.36 1.88
C PHE A 204 -9.25 -9.82 2.33
N SER A 205 -8.74 -10.06 3.55
CA SER A 205 -8.73 -11.39 4.17
C SER A 205 -8.82 -11.34 5.70
N THR A 206 -9.19 -12.45 6.32
CA THR A 206 -9.00 -12.64 7.77
C THR A 206 -8.78 -14.09 8.17
N ASP A 207 -7.97 -14.30 9.21
CA ASP A 207 -7.72 -15.60 9.86
C ASP A 207 -8.91 -16.15 10.66
N GLN A 208 -9.91 -15.31 10.97
CA GLN A 208 -11.09 -15.66 11.76
C GLN A 208 -12.30 -16.07 10.90
N ALA A 209 -12.10 -16.25 9.60
CA ALA A 209 -13.12 -16.66 8.64
C ALA A 209 -13.48 -18.16 8.76
N PRO A 210 -14.73 -18.57 8.45
CA PRO A 210 -15.10 -19.98 8.34
C PRO A 210 -14.48 -20.65 7.10
N ALA A 211 -14.51 -21.98 7.05
CA ALA A 211 -13.76 -22.77 6.05
C ALA A 211 -14.30 -22.69 4.61
N ASP A 212 -15.50 -22.13 4.43
CA ASP A 212 -16.21 -21.87 3.18
C ASP A 212 -16.19 -20.39 2.77
N TRP A 213 -15.34 -19.58 3.42
CA TRP A 213 -15.23 -18.14 3.19
C TRP A 213 -14.16 -17.79 2.15
N GLY A 214 -14.59 -17.04 1.12
CA GLY A 214 -13.71 -16.43 0.14
C GLY A 214 -13.07 -17.43 -0.83
N GLU A 215 -12.32 -16.88 -1.80
CA GLU A 215 -11.68 -17.68 -2.83
C GLU A 215 -10.25 -18.08 -2.40
N PRO A 216 -9.88 -19.38 -2.50
CA PRO A 216 -8.59 -19.88 -2.03
C PRO A 216 -7.44 -19.42 -2.94
N VAL A 217 -6.36 -18.93 -2.35
CA VAL A 217 -5.20 -18.43 -3.09
C VAL A 217 -4.12 -19.50 -3.22
N ASP A 218 -3.85 -19.96 -4.44
CA ASP A 218 -2.75 -20.88 -4.71
C ASP A 218 -1.38 -20.18 -4.62
N TYR A 219 -0.55 -20.65 -3.69
CA TYR A 219 0.82 -20.20 -3.50
C TYR A 219 1.78 -21.37 -3.72
N PRO A 220 2.87 -21.18 -4.49
CA PRO A 220 3.75 -22.28 -4.87
C PRO A 220 4.45 -22.86 -3.64
N SER A 221 4.60 -24.19 -3.60
CA SER A 221 5.13 -24.93 -2.45
C SER A 221 6.60 -24.63 -2.11
N ASN A 222 7.32 -23.91 -2.99
CA ASN A 222 8.68 -23.42 -2.76
C ASN A 222 8.73 -21.96 -2.22
N MET A 223 7.57 -21.33 -1.97
CA MET A 223 7.51 -20.01 -1.34
C MET A 223 8.24 -20.02 0.01
N ARG A 224 9.00 -18.95 0.30
CA ARG A 224 9.68 -18.78 1.58
C ARG A 224 8.67 -18.81 2.72
N HIS A 225 8.85 -19.72 3.69
CA HIS A 225 7.94 -19.83 4.85
C HIS A 225 7.80 -18.50 5.61
N SER A 226 8.87 -17.70 5.70
CA SER A 226 8.85 -16.37 6.32
C SER A 226 8.02 -15.32 5.58
N LEU A 227 7.71 -15.52 4.30
CA LEU A 227 6.70 -14.74 3.57
C LEU A 227 5.32 -15.40 3.71
N ARG A 228 5.23 -16.72 3.52
CA ARG A 228 3.97 -17.48 3.58
C ARG A 228 3.23 -17.30 4.90
N ALA A 229 3.94 -17.10 6.01
CA ALA A 229 3.36 -16.86 7.34
C ALA A 229 2.57 -15.54 7.48
N PHE A 230 2.71 -14.60 6.53
CA PHE A 230 1.97 -13.34 6.49
C PHE A 230 0.86 -13.32 5.43
N LEU A 231 0.80 -14.32 4.54
CA LEU A 231 -0.15 -14.38 3.44
C LEU A 231 -1.39 -15.21 3.82
N PRO A 232 -2.57 -14.90 3.27
CA PRO A 232 -3.82 -15.56 3.65
C PRO A 232 -3.91 -17.00 3.11
N SER A 233 -4.98 -17.72 3.45
CA SER A 233 -5.41 -18.93 2.75
C SER A 233 -6.44 -18.63 1.66
N ALA A 234 -7.34 -17.67 1.90
CA ALA A 234 -8.38 -17.22 0.99
C ALA A 234 -8.54 -15.69 1.06
N VAL A 235 -9.09 -15.09 0.01
CA VAL A 235 -9.40 -13.66 -0.08
C VAL A 235 -10.83 -13.43 -0.53
N MET A 236 -11.38 -12.26 -0.22
CA MET A 236 -12.55 -11.70 -0.90
C MET A 236 -12.19 -10.33 -1.47
N GLY A 237 -12.85 -9.93 -2.54
CA GLY A 237 -12.64 -8.62 -3.14
C GLY A 237 -13.36 -8.43 -4.45
N ARG A 238 -13.17 -7.27 -5.07
CA ARG A 238 -13.72 -6.94 -6.39
C ARG A 238 -12.89 -5.88 -7.11
N TYR A 239 -13.07 -5.82 -8.42
CA TYR A 239 -12.57 -4.74 -9.25
C TYR A 239 -13.52 -3.54 -9.23
N TYR A 240 -12.95 -2.33 -9.34
CA TYR A 240 -13.63 -1.06 -9.53
C TYR A 240 -13.07 -0.41 -10.81
N ASP A 241 -13.89 -0.32 -11.86
CA ASP A 241 -13.44 -0.03 -13.22
C ASP A 241 -13.43 1.45 -13.65
N GLN A 242 -12.69 1.70 -14.74
CA GLN A 242 -12.34 3.02 -15.27
C GLN A 242 -13.55 3.85 -15.77
N GLY A 243 -14.73 3.27 -15.91
CA GLY A 243 -15.97 4.00 -16.19
C GLY A 243 -16.60 4.64 -14.94
N GLN A 244 -16.21 4.21 -13.74
CA GLN A 244 -16.75 4.72 -12.48
C GLN A 244 -15.90 5.89 -11.93
N THR A 245 -16.58 6.94 -11.46
CA THR A 245 -15.99 7.91 -10.52
C THR A 245 -16.50 7.66 -9.11
N LEU A 246 -15.61 7.79 -8.12
CA LEU A 246 -15.90 7.64 -6.70
C LEU A 246 -15.36 8.85 -5.92
N PRO A 247 -15.89 9.17 -4.72
CA PRO A 247 -15.31 10.20 -3.85
C PRO A 247 -13.83 9.92 -3.56
N ASN A 248 -13.02 10.97 -3.50
CA ASN A 248 -11.60 10.80 -3.16
C ASN A 248 -11.44 10.33 -1.70
N GLY A 249 -10.59 9.33 -1.46
CA GLY A 249 -10.46 8.66 -0.17
C GLY A 249 -9.89 7.25 -0.26
N ASP A 250 -9.77 6.58 0.87
CA ASP A 250 -9.26 5.21 0.97
C ASP A 250 -10.41 4.19 0.90
N PHE A 251 -10.17 2.97 0.41
CA PHE A 251 -11.18 1.91 0.51
C PHE A 251 -11.11 1.25 1.90
N ALA A 252 -12.25 1.10 2.57
CA ALA A 252 -12.31 0.49 3.89
C ALA A 252 -13.53 -0.40 4.09
N ILE A 253 -13.35 -1.49 4.83
CA ILE A 253 -14.40 -2.42 5.27
C ILE A 253 -14.25 -2.72 6.76
N SER A 254 -15.38 -2.91 7.48
CA SER A 254 -15.32 -3.37 8.86
C SER A 254 -15.01 -4.87 8.91
N HIS A 255 -14.24 -5.33 9.90
CA HIS A 255 -13.93 -6.76 10.06
C HIS A 255 -15.20 -7.61 10.19
N ARG A 256 -16.23 -7.08 10.85
CA ARG A 256 -17.56 -7.70 10.95
C ARG A 256 -18.23 -7.89 9.58
N SER A 257 -18.18 -6.89 8.71
CA SER A 257 -18.77 -6.98 7.36
C SER A 257 -17.99 -7.95 6.48
N LEU A 258 -16.66 -7.93 6.60
CA LEU A 258 -15.77 -8.85 5.89
C LEU A 258 -16.08 -10.31 6.27
N LEU A 259 -16.23 -10.62 7.56
CA LEU A 259 -16.66 -11.95 8.05
C LEU A 259 -18.06 -12.35 7.55
N ALA A 260 -18.94 -11.40 7.27
CA ALA A 260 -20.27 -11.64 6.72
C ALA A 260 -20.29 -11.78 5.18
N GLY A 261 -19.16 -11.58 4.50
CA GLY A 261 -19.08 -11.56 3.03
C GLY A 261 -19.70 -10.31 2.38
N ASP A 262 -19.99 -9.28 3.16
CA ASP A 262 -20.64 -8.04 2.72
C ASP A 262 -19.64 -7.09 2.05
N LEU A 263 -19.30 -7.39 0.79
CA LEU A 263 -18.44 -6.53 -0.04
C LEU A 263 -19.13 -5.24 -0.49
N ASP A 264 -20.45 -5.14 -0.41
CA ASP A 264 -21.18 -3.90 -0.69
C ASP A 264 -20.97 -2.84 0.40
N SER A 265 -20.61 -3.25 1.62
CA SER A 265 -20.16 -2.34 2.68
C SER A 265 -18.77 -1.73 2.48
N ILE A 266 -18.01 -2.11 1.43
CA ILE A 266 -16.73 -1.46 1.11
C ILE A 266 -16.99 -0.01 0.69
N GLY A 267 -16.64 0.93 1.57
CA GLY A 267 -16.84 2.37 1.37
C GLY A 267 -15.54 3.11 1.07
N ARG A 268 -15.65 4.26 0.41
CA ARG A 268 -14.56 5.26 0.32
C ARG A 268 -14.57 6.12 1.59
N ARG A 269 -13.41 6.33 2.21
CA ARG A 269 -13.26 7.17 3.41
C ARG A 269 -12.32 8.34 3.14
N GLN A 270 -12.84 9.56 3.26
CA GLN A 270 -12.03 10.77 3.37
C GLN A 270 -11.35 10.80 4.76
N PRO A 271 -10.11 11.30 4.88
CA PRO A 271 -9.43 11.40 6.17
C PRO A 271 -9.92 12.61 6.98
N THR A 272 -10.26 12.38 8.25
CA THR A 272 -10.72 13.43 9.15
C THR A 272 -9.60 14.37 9.56
N ARG A 273 -9.71 15.66 9.20
CA ARG A 273 -8.77 16.69 9.65
C ARG A 273 -8.80 16.83 11.19
N ARG A 274 -7.63 16.82 11.84
CA ARG A 274 -7.52 17.16 13.27
C ARG A 274 -7.88 18.66 13.44
N ARG A 275 -8.70 18.98 14.45
CA ARG A 275 -9.05 20.36 14.82
C ARG A 275 -8.11 20.92 15.88
#